data_AF-A0A2H0DVT7-F1
#
_entry.id   AF-A0A2H0DVT7-F1
#
_cell.length_a   1.000
_cell.length_b   1.000
_cell.length_c   1.000
_cell.angle_alpha   90.00
_cell.angle_beta   90.00
_cell.angle_gamma   90.00
#
_symmetry.space_group_name_H-M   'P 1'
#
loop_
_entity.id
_entity.type
_entity.pdbx_description
1 polymer ?
#
loop_
_entity_poly.entity_id
_entity_poly.type
_entity_poly.pdbx_seq_one_letter_code
_entity_poly.pdbx_strand_id
1 'polypeptide(L)'
;MEEVKGASKVDSFDGYIPIKRRWARIDFSPQQLLVTRMGFCMIFTNMTEAHNTLALKNRNIEEYISGFVDGEGCFLVSFTKRPRFAAGWETKPSFSVSQNTDRAQQILVIQKYFGCGFVRDGKTDNTIKYEVRRLDDLLEKVLPHFEKYPLLSAKQRDIDSFKKICVLMKKDEHKTLSGLSGILPIAFNMNASGKRKYSQKDILNFSKLQMKV
;
A
#
# COMPACT_ATOMS: atom_id res chain seq x y z
N MET A 1 -28.56 36.60 -54.64
CA MET A 1 -27.35 37.44 -54.53
C MET A 1 -27.22 37.80 -53.06
N GLU A 2 -26.46 36.95 -52.36
CA GLU A 2 -25.24 37.32 -51.59
C GLU A 2 -25.62 37.57 -50.11
N GLU A 3 -25.23 36.75 -49.13
CA GLU A 3 -23.87 36.63 -48.54
C GLU A 3 -23.31 38.03 -48.17
N VAL A 4 -22.90 38.42 -46.95
CA VAL A 4 -22.04 37.76 -45.95
C VAL A 4 -22.16 38.48 -44.58
N LYS A 5 -22.29 37.66 -43.52
CA LYS A 5 -21.71 37.64 -42.15
C LYS A 5 -21.25 38.92 -41.43
N GLY A 6 -21.53 38.93 -40.11
CA GLY A 6 -20.74 39.58 -39.07
C GLY A 6 -21.25 39.26 -37.66
N ALA A 7 -20.82 38.13 -37.09
CA ALA A 7 -21.14 37.71 -35.72
C ALA A 7 -19.95 37.95 -34.79
N SER A 8 -20.21 38.41 -33.56
CA SER A 8 -19.35 38.17 -32.40
C SER A 8 -20.23 37.92 -31.17
N LYS A 9 -20.49 36.64 -30.90
CA LYS A 9 -21.04 36.14 -29.63
C LYS A 9 -19.88 35.70 -28.74
N VAL A 10 -19.94 36.14 -27.50
CA VAL A 10 -19.24 35.59 -26.35
C VAL A 10 -19.85 34.22 -26.04
N ASP A 11 -19.05 33.16 -26.08
CA ASP A 11 -19.41 31.86 -25.52
C ASP A 11 -18.21 31.28 -24.76
N SER A 12 -18.44 31.08 -23.46
CA SER A 12 -17.61 30.31 -22.54
C SER A 12 -17.58 28.84 -22.96
N PHE A 13 -16.39 28.30 -23.25
CA PHE A 13 -16.20 26.86 -23.45
C PHE A 13 -15.27 26.30 -22.39
N ASP A 14 -15.87 25.51 -21.50
CA ASP A 14 -15.23 24.63 -20.53
C ASP A 14 -14.62 23.44 -21.29
N GLY A 15 -13.28 23.41 -21.37
CA GLY A 15 -12.51 22.40 -22.10
C GLY A 15 -11.94 21.33 -21.18
N TYR A 16 -12.73 20.30 -20.90
CA TYR A 16 -12.30 19.10 -20.19
C TYR A 16 -11.42 18.21 -21.11
N ILE A 17 -10.11 18.15 -20.86
CA ILE A 17 -9.19 17.19 -21.52
C ILE A 17 -8.95 16.01 -20.57
N PRO A 18 -9.24 14.75 -20.98
CA PRO A 18 -9.09 13.59 -20.10
C PRO A 18 -7.63 13.13 -20.04
N ILE A 19 -7.00 13.24 -18.86
CA ILE A 19 -5.66 12.68 -18.63
C ILE A 19 -5.79 11.17 -18.44
N LYS A 20 -5.40 10.42 -19.48
CA LYS A 20 -5.14 8.97 -19.42
C LYS A 20 -4.07 8.67 -18.37
N ARG A 21 -4.45 7.98 -17.28
CA ARG A 21 -3.52 7.47 -16.26
C ARG A 21 -2.72 6.31 -16.83
N ARG A 22 -1.49 6.58 -17.28
CA ARG A 22 -0.46 5.56 -17.50
C ARG A 22 0.49 5.63 -16.31
N TRP A 23 0.46 4.61 -15.47
CA TRP A 23 1.44 4.46 -14.39
C TRP A 23 2.79 4.16 -15.03
N ALA A 24 3.69 5.14 -15.01
CA ALA A 24 5.08 4.89 -15.36
C ALA A 24 5.72 4.08 -14.22
N ARG A 25 6.15 2.87 -14.56
CA ARG A 25 7.09 2.09 -13.76
C ARG A 25 8.41 2.88 -13.85
N ILE A 26 8.81 3.53 -12.76
CA ILE A 26 10.09 4.24 -12.69
C ILE A 26 11.15 3.17 -12.42
N ASP A 27 11.73 2.63 -13.48
CA ASP A 27 13.02 1.96 -13.40
C ASP A 27 14.10 3.05 -13.35
N PHE A 28 14.89 3.07 -12.27
CA PHE A 28 15.94 4.05 -12.08
C PHE A 28 17.13 3.73 -12.99
N SER A 29 17.25 4.47 -14.09
CA SER A 29 18.53 4.72 -14.78
C SER A 29 19.16 5.99 -14.18
N PRO A 30 20.42 5.96 -13.72
CA PRO A 30 21.05 7.12 -13.12
C PRO A 30 21.60 8.02 -14.24
N GLN A 31 20.76 8.93 -14.75
CA GLN A 31 21.10 10.28 -15.20
C GLN A 31 19.94 10.88 -16.01
N GLN A 32 19.69 12.18 -15.79
CA GLN A 32 18.72 13.08 -16.45
C GLN A 32 17.33 13.23 -15.79
N LEU A 33 17.25 14.25 -14.93
CA LEU A 33 16.02 14.88 -14.46
C LEU A 33 15.37 15.70 -15.59
N LEU A 34 14.05 15.58 -15.74
CA LEU A 34 13.23 16.60 -16.39
C LEU A 34 12.06 16.98 -15.47
N VAL A 35 11.95 18.30 -15.32
CA VAL A 35 11.12 19.05 -14.38
C VAL A 35 9.63 18.74 -14.55
N THR A 36 8.97 18.28 -13.48
CA THR A 36 7.54 18.60 -13.22
C THR A 36 7.19 18.34 -11.75
N ARG A 37 6.67 19.39 -11.08
CA ARG A 37 6.28 19.50 -9.65
C ARG A 37 7.45 19.62 -8.65
N MET A 38 8.03 20.83 -8.64
CA MET A 38 9.21 21.29 -7.88
C MET A 38 9.16 21.23 -6.34
N GLY A 39 8.12 20.69 -5.69
CA GLY A 39 8.10 20.56 -4.22
C GLY A 39 8.61 19.22 -3.69
N PHE A 40 8.29 18.13 -4.40
CA PHE A 40 8.46 16.77 -3.85
C PHE A 40 9.79 16.12 -4.23
N CYS A 41 10.30 16.43 -5.44
CA CYS A 41 11.51 15.81 -5.97
C CYS A 41 12.80 16.32 -5.27
N MET A 42 12.85 17.60 -4.87
CA MET A 42 14.04 18.17 -4.23
C MET A 42 14.22 17.70 -2.78
N ILE A 43 13.14 17.36 -2.07
CA ILE A 43 13.23 16.81 -0.71
C ILE A 43 13.83 15.39 -0.74
N PHE A 44 13.47 14.58 -1.74
CA PHE A 44 13.95 13.20 -1.84
C PHE A 44 15.45 13.09 -2.12
N THR A 45 16.01 13.89 -3.02
CA THR A 45 17.45 13.86 -3.33
C THR A 45 18.31 14.31 -2.15
N ASN A 46 17.91 15.39 -1.46
CA ASN A 46 18.66 15.90 -0.30
C ASN A 46 18.52 15.00 0.95
N MET A 47 17.39 14.30 1.12
CA MET A 47 17.23 13.38 2.26
C MET A 47 18.15 12.15 2.13
N THR A 48 18.34 11.59 0.93
CA THR A 48 19.23 10.43 0.73
C THR A 48 20.67 10.67 1.19
N GLU A 49 21.19 11.89 1.04
CA GLU A 49 22.53 12.29 1.51
C GLU A 49 22.56 12.60 3.02
N ALA A 50 21.44 13.02 3.62
CA ALA A 50 21.33 13.33 5.05
C ALA A 50 21.39 12.09 5.96
N HIS A 51 21.34 10.87 5.41
CA HIS A 51 21.39 9.62 6.17
C HIS A 51 22.82 9.13 6.48
N ASN A 52 23.75 10.02 6.78
CA ASN A 52 25.10 9.63 7.17
C ASN A 52 25.39 9.92 8.65
N THR A 53 24.40 9.66 9.51
CA THR A 53 24.64 9.70 10.95
C THR A 53 25.53 8.54 11.36
N LEU A 54 26.41 8.75 12.35
CA LEU A 54 27.28 7.73 12.94
C LEU A 54 26.51 6.45 13.32
N ALA A 55 25.23 6.60 13.67
CA ALA A 55 24.36 5.50 14.07
C ALA A 55 24.03 4.50 12.95
N LEU A 56 24.11 4.88 11.66
CA LEU A 56 23.88 3.93 10.56
C LEU A 56 25.11 3.06 10.27
N LYS A 57 26.31 3.49 10.64
CA LYS A 57 27.54 2.73 10.41
C LYS A 57 27.74 1.59 11.41
N ASN A 58 27.17 1.71 12.61
CA ASN A 58 27.43 0.79 13.73
C ASN A 58 26.15 0.12 14.29
N ARG A 59 24.99 0.21 13.62
CA ARG A 59 23.76 -0.47 14.07
C ARG A 59 23.37 -1.63 13.16
N ASN A 60 22.86 -2.69 13.79
CA ASN A 60 22.11 -3.74 13.12
C ASN A 60 20.80 -3.14 12.60
N ILE A 61 20.74 -2.92 11.28
CA ILE A 61 19.61 -2.22 10.67
C ILE A 61 18.36 -3.09 10.67
N GLU A 62 18.54 -4.40 10.60
CA GLU A 62 17.47 -5.37 10.56
C GLU A 62 16.72 -5.43 11.90
N GLU A 63 17.44 -5.52 13.01
CA GLU A 63 16.85 -5.47 14.36
C GLU A 63 16.19 -4.12 14.64
N TYR A 64 16.79 -3.02 14.17
CA TYR A 64 16.19 -1.70 14.28
C TYR A 64 14.86 -1.61 13.54
N ILE A 65 14.78 -2.15 12.31
CA ILE A 65 13.55 -2.17 11.52
C ILE A 65 12.49 -3.01 12.22
N SER A 66 12.83 -4.20 12.73
CA SER A 66 11.90 -5.01 13.53
C SER A 66 11.37 -4.23 14.74
N GLY A 67 12.25 -3.62 15.54
CA GLY A 67 11.83 -2.82 16.68
C GLY A 67 10.94 -1.62 16.30
N PHE A 68 11.27 -0.93 15.21
CA PHE A 68 10.47 0.20 14.73
C PHE A 68 9.08 -0.25 14.24
N VAL A 69 9.01 -1.37 13.52
CA VAL A 69 7.75 -1.99 13.07
C VAL A 69 6.93 -2.52 14.24
N ASP A 70 7.59 -2.96 15.31
CA ASP A 70 6.91 -3.41 16.52
C ASP A 70 6.17 -2.26 17.23
N GLY A 71 6.66 -1.03 17.10
CA GLY A 71 5.94 0.19 17.50
C GLY A 71 4.94 0.66 16.43
N GLU A 72 5.44 1.08 15.28
CA GLU A 72 4.71 1.89 14.27
C GLU A 72 4.13 1.10 13.10
N GLY A 73 4.48 -0.19 12.99
CA GLY A 73 4.08 -1.04 11.89
C GLY A 73 2.66 -1.58 11.99
N CYS A 74 2.02 -1.76 10.84
CA CYS A 74 0.67 -2.28 10.72
C CYS A 74 0.60 -3.34 9.61
N PHE A 75 0.09 -4.53 9.97
CA PHE A 75 -0.26 -5.61 9.06
C PHE A 75 -1.78 -5.70 8.95
N LEU A 76 -2.31 -5.50 7.75
CA LEU A 76 -3.74 -5.40 7.52
C LEU A 76 -4.16 -6.23 6.31
N VAL A 77 -5.23 -7.01 6.46
CA VAL A 77 -5.98 -7.59 5.34
C VAL A 77 -7.31 -6.87 5.23
N SER A 78 -7.55 -6.19 4.12
CA SER A 78 -8.80 -5.47 3.85
C SER A 78 -9.60 -6.13 2.73
N PHE A 79 -10.92 -5.94 2.74
CA PHE A 79 -11.83 -6.51 1.75
C PHE A 79 -12.57 -5.38 1.05
N THR A 80 -12.42 -5.29 -0.27
CA THR A 80 -13.12 -4.31 -1.10
C THR A 80 -14.16 -5.01 -1.96
N LYS A 81 -15.40 -4.54 -1.95
CA LYS A 81 -16.45 -5.08 -2.81
C LYS A 81 -16.11 -4.86 -4.28
N ARG A 82 -16.06 -5.94 -5.06
CA ARG A 82 -15.80 -5.93 -6.51
C ARG A 82 -16.78 -6.89 -7.20
N PRO A 83 -17.94 -6.38 -7.67
CA PRO A 83 -18.95 -7.23 -8.31
C PRO A 83 -18.48 -7.96 -9.58
N ARG A 84 -17.39 -7.51 -10.20
CA ARG A 84 -16.79 -8.18 -11.37
C ARG A 84 -15.96 -9.41 -11.01
N PHE A 85 -15.64 -9.63 -9.74
CA PHE A 85 -14.82 -10.76 -9.30
C PHE A 85 -15.76 -11.92 -8.98
N ALA A 86 -15.33 -13.16 -9.21
CA ALA A 86 -16.16 -14.34 -8.98
C ALA A 86 -16.69 -14.41 -7.54
N ALA A 87 -15.83 -14.13 -6.55
CA ALA A 87 -16.22 -14.06 -5.14
C ALA A 87 -16.93 -12.75 -4.76
N GLY A 88 -17.04 -11.78 -5.66
CA GLY A 88 -17.62 -10.46 -5.35
C GLY A 88 -16.74 -9.54 -4.50
N TRP A 89 -15.56 -10.01 -4.10
CA TRP A 89 -14.64 -9.31 -3.20
C TRP A 89 -13.19 -9.38 -3.68
N GLU A 90 -12.46 -8.32 -3.40
CA GLU A 90 -11.02 -8.22 -3.57
C GLU A 90 -10.37 -8.21 -2.18
N THR A 91 -9.66 -9.28 -1.85
CA THR A 91 -8.83 -9.41 -0.64
C THR A 91 -7.51 -8.67 -0.86
N LYS A 92 -7.15 -7.77 0.06
CA LYS A 92 -5.99 -6.88 -0.05
C LYS A 92 -5.13 -6.95 1.21
N PRO A 93 -4.08 -7.78 1.21
CA PRO A 93 -3.06 -7.72 2.24
C PRO A 93 -2.18 -6.48 2.02
N SER A 94 -1.81 -5.82 3.11
CA SER A 94 -0.89 -4.70 3.09
C SER A 94 -0.07 -4.67 4.38
N PHE A 95 1.24 -4.45 4.21
CA PHE A 95 2.12 -4.05 5.29
C PHE A 95 2.39 -2.56 5.15
N SER A 96 2.34 -1.81 6.25
CA SER A 96 2.67 -0.39 6.23
C SER A 96 3.28 0.12 7.51
N VAL A 97 4.05 1.20 7.37
CA VAL A 97 4.66 1.94 8.47
C VAL A 97 4.41 3.42 8.22
N SER A 98 3.93 4.14 9.21
CA SER A 98 3.65 5.57 9.14
C SER A 98 4.52 6.32 10.13
N GLN A 99 4.88 7.56 9.80
CA GLN A 99 5.59 8.46 10.72
C GLN A 99 5.23 9.91 10.39
N ASN A 100 5.44 10.83 11.32
CA ASN A 100 5.32 12.26 11.04
C ASN A 100 6.34 12.69 9.95
N THR A 101 5.94 13.61 9.07
CA THR A 101 6.77 14.11 7.96
C THR A 101 8.12 14.68 8.42
N ASP A 102 8.18 15.32 9.60
CA ASP A 102 9.42 15.90 10.15
C ASP A 102 10.47 14.83 10.47
N ARG A 103 10.03 13.58 10.60
CA ARG A 103 10.84 12.38 10.83
C ARG A 103 10.63 11.37 9.70
N ALA A 104 10.56 11.85 8.46
CA ALA A 104 10.39 10.99 7.27
C ALA A 104 11.61 10.10 7.00
N GLN A 105 12.76 10.41 7.61
CA GLN A 105 14.02 9.73 7.34
C GLN A 105 13.93 8.21 7.58
N GLN A 106 13.31 7.78 8.68
CA GLN A 106 13.17 6.36 9.03
C GLN A 106 12.36 5.60 7.97
N ILE A 107 11.34 6.26 7.40
CA ILE A 107 10.49 5.67 6.36
C ILE A 107 11.26 5.42 5.06
N LEU A 108 12.16 6.33 4.68
CA LEU A 108 13.02 6.13 3.51
C LEU A 108 14.06 5.02 3.72
N VAL A 109 14.64 4.92 4.91
CA VAL A 109 15.56 3.84 5.27
C VAL A 109 14.87 2.48 5.15
N ILE A 110 13.65 2.36 5.68
CA ILE A 110 12.84 1.13 5.58
C ILE A 110 12.49 0.80 4.12
N GLN A 111 12.07 1.80 3.34
CA GLN A 111 11.77 1.61 1.92
C GLN A 111 12.99 1.11 1.15
N LYS A 112 14.15 1.74 1.37
CA LYS A 112 15.42 1.35 0.73
C LYS A 112 15.85 -0.05 1.14
N TYR A 113 15.72 -0.39 2.43
CA TYR A 113 16.05 -1.72 2.96
C TYR A 113 15.23 -2.82 2.29
N PHE A 114 13.91 -2.66 2.22
CA PHE A 114 13.04 -3.67 1.60
C PHE A 114 13.10 -3.65 0.06
N GLY A 115 13.57 -2.57 -0.57
CA GLY A 115 13.68 -2.48 -2.03
C GLY A 115 12.37 -2.76 -2.77
N CYS A 116 11.23 -2.45 -2.15
CA CYS A 116 9.90 -2.64 -2.69
C CYS A 116 8.90 -1.67 -2.06
N GLY A 117 7.64 -1.77 -2.44
CA GLY A 117 6.59 -0.87 -1.94
C GLY A 117 6.72 0.56 -2.43
N PHE A 118 5.98 1.47 -1.79
CA PHE A 118 5.90 2.87 -2.18
C PHE A 118 5.59 3.74 -0.98
N VAL A 119 6.05 4.99 -1.04
CA VAL A 119 5.83 6.01 0.00
C VAL A 119 4.77 6.99 -0.48
N ARG A 120 3.90 7.42 0.44
CA ARG A 120 2.84 8.39 0.16
C ARG A 120 2.62 9.34 1.32
N ASP A 121 2.18 10.54 0.97
CA ASP A 121 1.79 11.54 1.95
C ASP A 121 0.38 11.27 2.48
N GLY A 122 0.25 11.27 3.79
CA GLY A 122 -0.99 11.41 4.52
C GLY A 122 -1.45 12.86 4.43
N LYS A 123 -2.34 13.14 3.47
CA LYS A 123 -2.79 14.51 3.13
C LYS A 123 -3.45 15.28 4.28
N THR A 124 -3.92 14.60 5.32
CA THR A 124 -4.69 15.19 6.42
C THR A 124 -3.90 15.35 7.71
N ASP A 125 -2.85 14.55 7.94
CA ASP A 125 -2.30 14.35 9.29
C ASP A 125 -0.80 14.68 9.41
N ASN A 126 -0.21 15.35 8.41
CA ASN A 126 1.24 15.59 8.31
C ASN A 126 2.07 14.31 8.58
N THR A 127 1.62 13.20 7.99
CA THR A 127 2.28 11.91 8.09
C THR A 127 2.76 11.45 6.73
N ILE A 128 3.84 10.69 6.72
CA ILE A 128 4.34 9.97 5.56
C ILE A 128 4.19 8.47 5.84
N LYS A 129 3.75 7.73 4.83
CA LYS A 129 3.43 6.30 4.95
C LYS A 129 4.14 5.48 3.89
N TYR A 130 4.98 4.55 4.33
CA TYR A 130 5.49 3.46 3.50
C TYR A 130 4.49 2.31 3.49
N GLU A 131 4.20 1.75 2.30
CA GLU A 131 3.30 0.62 2.17
C GLU A 131 3.72 -0.36 1.08
N VAL A 132 3.60 -1.65 1.40
CA VAL A 132 3.78 -2.78 0.48
C VAL A 132 2.44 -3.47 0.29
N ARG A 133 1.99 -3.57 -0.97
CA ARG A 133 0.71 -4.21 -1.35
C ARG A 133 0.86 -5.39 -2.30
N ARG A 134 1.98 -5.48 -3.01
CA ARG A 134 2.21 -6.55 -3.98
C ARG A 134 2.43 -7.84 -3.20
N LEU A 135 1.64 -8.86 -3.54
CA LEU A 135 1.66 -10.13 -2.81
C LEU A 135 3.04 -10.80 -2.85
N ASP A 136 3.72 -10.74 -4.00
CA ASP A 136 5.06 -11.31 -4.16
C ASP A 136 6.09 -10.56 -3.29
N ASP A 137 6.09 -9.23 -3.30
CA ASP A 137 6.98 -8.43 -2.44
C ASP A 137 6.72 -8.71 -0.94
N LEU A 138 5.45 -8.95 -0.54
CA LEU A 138 5.12 -9.33 0.83
C LEU A 138 5.71 -10.70 1.21
N LEU A 139 5.57 -11.70 0.33
CA LEU A 139 6.01 -13.08 0.58
C LEU A 139 7.52 -13.27 0.47
N GLU A 140 8.17 -12.55 -0.45
CA GLU A 140 9.58 -12.77 -0.80
C GLU A 140 10.53 -11.84 -0.06
N LYS A 141 10.05 -10.69 0.42
CA LYS A 141 10.90 -9.65 1.04
C LYS A 141 10.46 -9.31 2.45
N VAL A 142 9.19 -8.95 2.63
CA VAL A 142 8.69 -8.44 3.91
C VAL A 142 8.59 -9.54 4.97
N LEU A 143 7.89 -10.63 4.67
CA LEU A 143 7.67 -11.72 5.64
C LEU A 143 8.95 -12.47 6.03
N PRO A 144 9.88 -12.79 5.10
CA PRO A 144 11.14 -13.43 5.46
C PRO A 144 11.99 -12.62 6.44
N HIS A 145 11.91 -11.28 6.38
CA HIS A 145 12.58 -10.42 7.36
C HIS A 145 12.06 -10.67 8.78
N PHE A 146 10.74 -10.69 8.98
CA PHE A 146 10.14 -10.91 10.31
C PHE A 146 10.20 -12.37 10.79
N GLU A 147 10.56 -13.30 9.90
CA GLU A 147 10.91 -14.68 10.31
C GLU A 147 12.34 -14.74 10.88
N LYS A 148 13.26 -13.98 10.28
CA LYS A 148 14.66 -13.91 10.73
C LYS A 148 14.86 -12.98 11.91
N TYR A 149 14.09 -11.88 11.97
CA TYR A 149 14.15 -10.85 13.01
C TYR A 149 12.73 -10.64 13.57
N PRO A 150 12.25 -11.55 14.44
CA PRO A 150 10.88 -11.52 14.95
C PRO A 150 10.61 -10.30 15.82
N LEU A 151 9.34 -9.91 15.87
CA LEU A 151 8.84 -8.86 16.76
C LEU A 151 8.71 -9.37 18.20
N LEU A 152 8.81 -8.47 19.18
CA LEU A 152 8.69 -8.81 20.59
C LEU A 152 7.22 -8.81 21.05
N SER A 153 6.38 -7.94 20.47
CA SER A 153 4.99 -7.81 20.89
C SER A 153 4.08 -8.92 20.33
N ALA A 154 2.82 -8.91 20.78
CA ALA A 154 1.77 -9.77 20.26
C ALA A 154 1.56 -9.66 18.73
N LYS A 155 2.05 -8.58 18.10
CA LYS A 155 2.02 -8.35 16.65
C LYS A 155 2.70 -9.47 15.85
N GLN A 156 3.64 -10.22 16.44
CA GLN A 156 4.22 -11.39 15.78
C GLN A 156 3.14 -12.44 15.41
N ARG A 157 2.15 -12.66 16.29
CA ARG A 157 1.03 -13.58 16.00
C ARG A 157 0.15 -13.07 14.85
N ASP A 158 0.05 -11.76 14.69
CA ASP A 158 -0.65 -11.14 13.58
C ASP A 158 0.13 -11.33 12.27
N ILE A 159 1.46 -11.24 12.31
CA ILE A 159 2.32 -11.55 11.16
C ILE A 159 2.15 -13.01 10.73
N ASP A 160 2.14 -13.95 11.67
CA ASP A 160 1.98 -15.38 11.34
C ASP A 160 0.62 -15.64 10.66
N SER A 161 -0.43 -15.00 11.17
CA SER A 161 -1.78 -15.04 10.59
C SER A 161 -1.83 -14.36 9.22
N PHE A 162 -1.15 -13.22 9.06
CA PHE A 162 -1.01 -12.50 7.80
C PHE A 162 -0.27 -13.34 6.75
N LYS A 163 0.82 -14.01 7.13
CA LYS A 163 1.59 -14.94 6.28
C LYS A 163 0.70 -16.07 5.78
N LYS A 164 -0.08 -16.70 6.67
CA LYS A 164 -1.05 -17.75 6.28
C LYS A 164 -2.02 -17.24 5.22
N ILE A 165 -2.61 -16.06 5.40
CA ILE A 165 -3.51 -15.46 4.41
C ILE A 165 -2.79 -15.19 3.07
N CYS A 166 -1.57 -14.64 3.10
CA CYS A 166 -0.81 -14.38 1.88
C CYS A 166 -0.50 -15.67 1.11
N VAL A 167 -0.20 -16.77 1.80
CA VAL A 167 0.01 -18.10 1.17
C VAL A 167 -1.28 -18.64 0.55
N LEU A 168 -2.42 -18.54 1.24
CA LEU A 168 -3.73 -18.92 0.68
C LEU A 168 -4.07 -18.07 -0.56
N MET A 169 -3.71 -16.78 -0.53
CA MET A 169 -3.88 -15.90 -1.67
C MET A 169 -2.98 -16.26 -2.85
N LYS A 170 -1.73 -16.67 -2.60
CA LYS A 170 -0.79 -17.12 -3.64
C LYS A 170 -1.30 -18.38 -4.36
N LYS A 171 -2.07 -19.21 -3.66
CA LYS A 171 -2.80 -20.38 -4.20
C LYS A 171 -4.16 -20.03 -4.80
N ASP A 172 -4.49 -18.74 -4.92
CA ASP A 172 -5.76 -18.25 -5.44
C ASP A 172 -7.02 -18.67 -4.64
N GLU A 173 -6.88 -19.20 -3.43
CA GLU A 173 -8.01 -19.72 -2.64
C GLU A 173 -9.02 -18.64 -2.29
N HIS A 174 -8.57 -17.39 -2.13
CA HIS A 174 -9.39 -16.21 -1.92
C HIS A 174 -10.40 -15.91 -3.04
N LYS A 175 -10.26 -16.54 -4.21
CA LYS A 175 -11.19 -16.42 -5.34
C LYS A 175 -12.40 -17.36 -5.22
N THR A 176 -12.35 -18.32 -4.28
CA THR A 176 -13.41 -19.30 -4.04
C THR A 176 -14.20 -18.97 -2.77
N LEU A 177 -15.46 -19.39 -2.69
CA LEU A 177 -16.27 -19.21 -1.48
C LEU A 177 -15.67 -19.95 -0.28
N SER A 178 -15.23 -21.19 -0.47
CA SER A 178 -14.63 -22.01 0.59
C SER A 178 -13.35 -21.38 1.14
N GLY A 179 -12.42 -21.01 0.26
CA GLY A 179 -11.16 -20.36 0.66
C GLY A 179 -11.39 -18.99 1.30
N LEU A 180 -12.33 -18.19 0.79
CA LEU A 180 -12.70 -16.92 1.42
C LEU A 180 -13.30 -17.13 2.81
N SER A 181 -14.13 -18.17 3.00
CA SER A 181 -14.67 -18.54 4.31
C SER A 181 -13.58 -18.98 5.30
N GLY A 182 -12.48 -19.56 4.82
CA GLY A 182 -11.32 -19.88 5.66
C GLY A 182 -10.46 -18.65 5.99
N ILE A 183 -10.34 -17.69 5.06
CA ILE A 183 -9.52 -16.48 5.23
C ILE A 183 -10.17 -15.48 6.21
N LEU A 184 -11.50 -15.34 6.18
CA LEU A 184 -12.21 -14.31 6.94
C LEU A 184 -12.00 -14.40 8.46
N PRO A 185 -12.14 -15.57 9.12
CA PRO A 185 -11.91 -15.67 10.55
C PRO A 185 -10.49 -15.26 10.94
N ILE A 186 -9.48 -15.67 10.16
CA ILE A 186 -8.08 -15.32 10.38
C ILE A 186 -7.89 -13.80 10.29
N ALA A 187 -8.40 -13.18 9.22
CA ALA A 187 -8.25 -11.75 8.97
C ALA A 187 -8.95 -10.86 10.02
N PHE A 188 -10.08 -11.32 10.56
CA PHE A 188 -10.84 -10.60 11.58
C PHE A 188 -10.25 -10.78 12.98
N ASN A 189 -9.58 -11.90 13.26
CA ASN A 189 -8.93 -12.14 14.55
C ASN A 189 -7.62 -11.35 14.72
N MET A 190 -6.87 -11.14 13.63
CA MET A 190 -5.58 -10.40 13.65
C MET A 190 -5.68 -8.96 14.17
N ASN A 191 -6.80 -8.28 13.94
CA ASN A 191 -6.96 -6.87 14.30
C ASN A 191 -8.34 -6.69 14.93
N ALA A 192 -8.58 -7.35 16.05
CA ALA A 192 -9.89 -7.42 16.70
C ALA A 192 -10.46 -6.03 17.05
N SER A 193 -9.61 -5.05 17.35
CA SER A 193 -10.00 -3.65 17.62
C SER A 193 -10.20 -2.79 16.37
N GLY A 194 -9.84 -3.29 15.19
CA GLY A 194 -9.88 -2.53 13.94
C GLY A 194 -11.31 -2.32 13.44
N LYS A 195 -11.65 -1.08 13.08
CA LYS A 195 -12.96 -0.76 12.48
C LYS A 195 -13.08 -1.42 11.09
N ARG A 196 -14.06 -2.32 10.93
CA ARG A 196 -14.39 -2.96 9.64
C ARG A 196 -15.70 -2.38 9.09
N LYS A 197 -15.72 -2.09 7.78
CA LYS A 197 -16.93 -1.60 7.09
C LYS A 197 -17.98 -2.69 6.90
N TYR A 198 -17.55 -3.93 6.72
CA TYR A 198 -18.40 -5.09 6.45
C TYR A 198 -18.08 -6.18 7.46
N SER A 199 -19.10 -6.87 7.96
CA SER A 199 -18.92 -8.04 8.81
C SER A 199 -18.53 -9.28 7.98
N GLN A 200 -18.06 -10.34 8.64
CA GLN A 200 -17.80 -11.62 7.96
C GLN A 200 -19.07 -12.16 7.28
N LYS A 201 -20.23 -11.99 7.93
CA LYS A 201 -21.53 -12.42 7.40
C LYS A 201 -21.89 -11.65 6.13
N ASP A 202 -21.68 -10.33 6.09
CA ASP A 202 -21.96 -9.51 4.91
C ASP A 202 -21.11 -9.94 3.71
N ILE A 203 -19.82 -10.22 3.97
CA ILE A 203 -18.88 -10.65 2.93
C ILE A 203 -19.30 -12.01 2.36
N LEU A 204 -19.59 -12.98 3.23
CA LEU A 204 -20.00 -14.33 2.81
C LEU A 204 -21.34 -14.33 2.08
N ASN A 205 -22.35 -13.61 2.59
CA ASN A 205 -23.66 -13.55 1.95
C ASN A 205 -23.57 -12.94 0.56
N PHE A 206 -22.80 -11.86 0.38
CA PHE A 206 -22.59 -11.29 -0.95
C PHE A 206 -21.85 -12.26 -1.89
N SER A 207 -20.87 -13.00 -1.37
CA SER A 207 -20.10 -13.97 -2.18
C SER A 207 -20.97 -15.12 -2.67
N LYS A 208 -21.84 -15.67 -1.82
CA LYS A 208 -22.82 -16.71 -2.16
C LYS A 208 -23.76 -16.26 -3.30
N LEU A 209 -24.32 -15.05 -3.16
CA LEU A 209 -25.18 -14.45 -4.19
C LEU A 209 -24.46 -14.27 -5.54
N GLN A 210 -23.18 -13.91 -5.54
CA GLN A 210 -22.39 -13.76 -6.78
C GLN A 210 -22.11 -15.09 -7.46
N MET A 211 -21.82 -16.13 -6.68
CA MET A 211 -21.50 -17.47 -7.20
C MET A 211 -22.73 -18.34 -7.49
N LYS A 212 -23.94 -17.82 -7.25
CA LYS A 212 -25.23 -18.55 -7.37
C LYS A 212 -25.27 -19.83 -6.52
N VAL A 213 -24.70 -19.77 -5.32
CA VAL A 213 -24.71 -20.85 -4.31
C VAL A 213 -25.66 -20.50 -3.18
#